data_AF-A0A7U9R9S9-F1
#
_entry.id   AF-A0A7U9R9S9-F1
#
_cell.length_a   1.000
_cell.length_b   1.000
_cell.length_c   1.000
_cell.angle_alpha   90.00
_cell.angle_beta   90.00
_cell.angle_gamma   90.00
#
_symmetry.space_group_name_H-M   'P 1'
#
loop_
_entity.id
_entity.type
_entity.pdbx_description
1 polymer ?
#
loop_
_entity_poly.entity_id
_entity_poly.type
_entity_poly.pdbx_seq_one_letter_code
_entity_poly.pdbx_strand_id
1 'polypeptide(L)' 'MIAAPLSVAAMSPAPYALELSDVERKPDIDWQYKVIDGVLYRRLYNYSTKTPLTDWEIVP' A
#
# COMPACT_ATOMS: atom_id res chain seq x y z
N MET A 1 -34.04 19.71 49.82
CA MET A 1 -33.87 18.68 48.77
C MET A 1 -33.42 19.40 47.50
N ILE A 2 -32.11 19.28 47.22
CA ILE A 2 -31.39 19.26 45.93
C ILE A 2 -32.04 19.94 44.71
N ALA A 3 -31.48 21.07 44.27
CA ALA A 3 -31.60 21.54 42.89
C ALA A 3 -30.63 20.73 42.03
N ALA A 4 -31.13 20.08 40.98
CA ALA A 4 -30.32 19.30 40.06
C ALA A 4 -29.35 20.20 39.29
N PRO A 5 -28.06 19.86 39.17
CA PRO A 5 -27.22 20.42 38.12
C PRO A 5 -27.27 19.52 36.87
N LEU A 6 -26.59 20.00 35.83
CA LEU A 6 -26.20 19.35 34.57
C LEU A 6 -27.14 19.64 33.39
N SER A 7 -26.67 20.02 32.20
CA SER A 7 -25.37 19.72 31.62
C SER A 7 -25.06 20.78 30.55
N VAL A 8 -23.86 21.36 30.56
CA VAL A 8 -23.36 22.08 29.39
C VAL A 8 -23.30 21.04 28.27
N ALA A 9 -24.11 21.22 27.22
CA ALA A 9 -24.05 20.36 26.06
C ALA A 9 -22.63 20.48 25.50
N ALA A 10 -21.81 19.45 25.77
CA ALA A 10 -20.50 19.31 25.17
C ALA A 10 -20.72 19.30 23.66
N MET A 11 -20.38 20.41 23.01
CA MET A 11 -20.23 20.47 21.56
C MET A 11 -19.14 19.46 21.22
N SER A 12 -19.55 18.22 20.95
CA SER A 12 -18.67 17.22 20.38
C SER A 12 -18.40 17.70 18.96
N PRO A 13 -17.17 18.17 18.60
CA PRO A 13 -16.89 18.37 17.20
C PRO A 13 -17.04 17.00 16.55
N ALA A 14 -18.01 16.88 15.63
CA ALA A 14 -18.19 15.68 14.85
C ALA A 14 -16.80 15.23 14.34
N PRO A 15 -16.43 13.94 14.46
CA PRO A 15 -15.16 13.50 13.93
C PRO A 15 -15.21 13.76 12.43
N TYR A 16 -14.36 14.67 11.94
CA TYR A 16 -14.11 14.81 10.51
C TYR A 16 -13.43 13.51 10.12
N ALA A 17 -14.25 12.52 9.74
CA ALA A 17 -13.77 11.31 9.10
C ALA A 17 -13.10 11.77 7.81
N LEU A 18 -11.77 11.77 7.82
CA LEU A 18 -11.02 11.86 6.58
C LEU A 18 -11.37 10.58 5.83
N GLU A 19 -12.27 10.71 4.86
CA GLU A 19 -12.49 9.72 3.82
C GLU A 19 -11.12 9.48 3.16
N LEU A 20 -10.41 8.47 3.66
CA LEU A 20 -9.21 7.94 3.02
C LEU A 20 -9.72 7.27 1.75
N SER A 21 -9.94 8.08 0.70
CA SER A 21 -10.10 7.56 -0.64
C SER A 21 -8.90 6.65 -0.87
N ASP A 22 -9.14 5.34 -1.00
CA ASP A 22 -8.11 4.34 -1.25
C ASP A 22 -7.20 4.86 -2.36
N VAL A 23 -6.04 5.38 -1.96
CA VAL A 23 -5.04 5.86 -2.91
C VAL A 23 -4.56 4.61 -3.60
N GLU A 24 -5.10 4.36 -4.79
CA GLU A 24 -4.76 3.19 -5.60
C GLU A 24 -3.24 3.22 -5.81
N ARG A 25 -2.55 2.37 -5.05
CA ARG A 25 -1.10 2.27 -5.16
C ARG A 25 -0.82 1.61 -6.50
N LYS A 26 -0.14 2.33 -7.38
CA LYS A 26 0.38 1.73 -8.61
C LYS A 26 1.17 0.48 -8.24
N PRO A 27 0.97 -0.65 -8.95
CA PRO A 27 1.74 -1.85 -8.69
C PRO A 27 3.22 -1.54 -8.89
N ASP A 28 4.01 -1.95 -7.91
CA ASP A 28 5.46 -1.84 -7.92
C ASP A 28 5.99 -2.95 -8.84
N ILE A 29 6.33 -2.57 -10.08
CA ILE A 29 6.78 -3.47 -11.13
C ILE A 29 8.18 -3.04 -11.54
N ASP A 30 9.15 -3.94 -11.39
CA ASP A 30 10.54 -3.67 -11.76
C ASP A 30 11.23 -4.95 -12.28
N TRP A 31 12.44 -4.78 -12.80
CA TRP A 31 13.28 -5.86 -13.29
C TRP A 31 13.97 -6.59 -12.13
N GLN A 32 13.74 -7.89 -12.07
CA GLN A 32 14.48 -8.78 -11.21
C GLN A 32 15.64 -9.40 -12.00
N TYR A 33 16.83 -9.38 -11.41
CA TYR A 33 18.04 -9.92 -12.02
C TYR A 33 18.55 -11.13 -11.26
N LYS A 34 19.16 -12.08 -11.97
CA LYS A 34 19.90 -13.20 -11.39
C LYS A 34 21.10 -13.53 -12.26
N VAL A 35 22.19 -13.98 -11.66
CA VAL A 35 23.36 -14.50 -12.38
C VAL A 35 23.48 -15.99 -12.09
N ILE A 36 23.54 -16.80 -13.14
CA ILE A 36 23.72 -18.26 -13.05
C ILE A 36 24.81 -18.62 -14.07
N ASP A 37 25.88 -19.29 -13.63
CA ASP A 37 27.01 -19.72 -14.48
C ASP A 37 27.64 -18.59 -15.33
N GLY A 38 27.68 -17.38 -14.77
CA GLY A 38 28.21 -16.19 -15.46
C GLY A 38 27.26 -15.57 -16.47
N VAL A 39 26.06 -16.12 -16.65
CA VAL A 39 25.00 -15.57 -17.52
C VAL A 39 24.05 -14.73 -16.68
N LEU A 40 23.85 -13.46 -17.10
CA LEU A 40 22.88 -12.56 -16.49
C LEU A 40 21.49 -12.85 -17.08
N TYR A 41 20.52 -13.08 -16.21
CA TYR A 41 19.12 -13.19 -16.57
C TYR A 41 18.33 -12.05 -15.95
N ARG A 42 17.29 -11.59 -16.64
CA ARG A 42 16.29 -10.66 -16.10
C ARG A 42 14.88 -11.21 -16.29
N ARG A 43 13.93 -10.74 -15.48
CA ARG A 43 12.49 -10.90 -15.72
C ARG A 43 11.74 -9.73 -15.15
N LEU A 44 10.55 -9.45 -15.66
CA LEU A 44 9.66 -8.46 -15.09
C LEU A 44 8.93 -9.08 -13.89
N TYR A 45 9.01 -8.41 -12.73
CA TYR A 45 8.43 -8.90 -11.48
C TYR A 45 7.53 -7.85 -10.86
N ASN A 46 6.33 -8.25 -10.46
CA ASN A 46 5.42 -7.40 -9.70
C ASN A 46 5.66 -7.64 -8.21
N TYR A 47 6.27 -6.67 -7.53
CA TYR A 47 6.56 -6.70 -6.10
C TYR A 47 5.31 -6.50 -5.23
N SER A 48 4.26 -5.86 -5.76
CA SER A 48 2.98 -5.71 -5.07
C SER A 48 2.22 -7.03 -4.96
N THR A 49 2.16 -7.82 -6.04
CA THR A 49 1.47 -9.11 -6.07
C THR A 49 2.38 -10.30 -5.81
N LYS A 50 3.70 -10.08 -5.75
CA LYS A 50 4.75 -11.11 -5.63
C LYS A 50 4.68 -12.15 -6.75
N THR A 51 4.27 -11.74 -7.94
CA THR A 51 4.15 -12.63 -9.11
C THR A 51 5.09 -12.20 -10.23
N PRO A 52 5.77 -13.15 -10.89
CA PRO A 52 6.47 -12.85 -12.13
C PRO A 52 5.45 -12.48 -13.21
N LEU A 53 5.74 -11.42 -13.97
CA LEU A 53 4.95 -11.02 -15.13
C LEU A 53 5.49 -11.66 -16.41
N THR A 54 6.78 -11.98 -16.44
CA THR A 54 7.45 -12.66 -17.55
C THR A 54 8.37 -13.78 -17.05
N ASP A 55 8.71 -14.68 -17.96
CA ASP A 55 9.78 -15.64 -17.77
C ASP A 55 11.16 -14.97 -17.73
N TRP A 56 12.16 -15.74 -17.30
CA TRP A 56 13.55 -15.30 -17.32
C TRP A 56 14.08 -15.23 -18.75
N GLU A 57 14.55 -14.06 -19.16
CA GLU A 57 15.26 -13.84 -20.40
C GLU A 57 16.76 -13.61 -20.12
N ILE A 58 17.62 -14.03 -21.06
CA ILE A 58 19.06 -13.80 -20.98
C ILE A 58 19.34 -12.36 -21.40
N VAL A 59 20.17 -11.68 -20.62
CA VAL A 59 20.69 -10.36 -20.96
C VAL A 59 22.04 -10.56 -21.68
N PRO A 60 22.16 -10.13 -22.95
CA PRO A 60 23.42 -10.20 -23.70
C PRO A 60 24.46 -9.21 -23.19
#